data_AF-A0A965PPA8-F1
#
_entry.id   AF-A0A965PPA8-F1
#
_cell.length_a   1.000
_cell.length_b   1.000
_cell.length_c   1.000
_cell.angle_alpha   90.00
_cell.angle_beta   90.00
_cell.angle_gamma   90.00
#
_symmetry.space_group_name_H-M   'P 1'
#
loop_
_entity.id
_entity.type
_entity.pdbx_description
1 polymer ?
#
loop_
_entity_poly.entity_id
_entity_poly.type
_entity_poly.pdbx_seq_one_letter_code
_entity_poly.pdbx_strand_id
1 'polypeptide(L)'
;MTLDLVTFIIYALAAFRLTRVITTDTIFEPVRERIWKKFPASHGFGYLITCDWCTGFYVSILFVVGFLLVPVIAYVVSLVLSISAVIGLLAGR
;
A
#
# COMPACT_ATOMS: atom_id res chain seq x y z
N MET A 1 5.64 -19.77 8.13
CA MET A 1 5.07 -19.58 6.77
C MET A 1 6.21 -19.58 5.79
N THR A 2 6.09 -20.33 4.69
CA THR A 2 7.05 -20.30 3.58
C THR A 2 6.63 -19.22 2.59
N LEU A 3 7.60 -18.58 1.94
CA LEU A 3 7.33 -17.62 0.87
C LEU A 3 7.19 -18.39 -0.46
N ASP A 4 6.01 -18.94 -0.72
CA ASP A 4 5.67 -19.54 -2.00
C ASP A 4 5.11 -18.48 -2.98
N LEU A 5 4.96 -18.86 -4.24
CA LEU A 5 4.53 -17.94 -5.30
C LEU A 5 3.16 -17.30 -5.00
N VAL A 6 2.22 -18.06 -4.43
CA VAL A 6 0.88 -17.54 -4.12
C VAL A 6 0.96 -16.49 -3.03
N THR A 7 1.70 -16.78 -1.95
CA THR A 7 1.92 -15.82 -0.86
C THR A 7 2.60 -14.55 -1.38
N PHE A 8 3.63 -14.68 -2.22
CA PHE A 8 4.29 -13.52 -2.83
C PHE A 8 3.31 -12.65 -3.63
N ILE A 9 2.45 -13.26 -4.45
CA ILE A 9 1.44 -12.54 -5.24
C ILE A 9 0.44 -11.81 -4.34
N ILE A 10 -0.02 -12.45 -3.25
CA ILE A 10 -0.95 -11.83 -2.29
C ILE A 10 -0.32 -10.57 -1.68
N TYR A 11 0.92 -10.67 -1.19
CA TYR A 11 1.61 -9.51 -0.61
C TYR A 11 1.91 -8.43 -1.64
N ALA A 12 2.26 -8.79 -2.88
CA ALA A 12 2.49 -7.83 -3.96
C ALA A 12 1.21 -7.05 -4.32
N LEU A 13 0.07 -7.75 -4.46
CA LEU A 13 -1.23 -7.12 -4.75
C LEU A 13 -1.74 -6.28 -3.56
N ALA A 14 -1.50 -6.73 -2.33
CA ALA A 14 -1.79 -5.95 -1.14
C ALA A 14 -0.98 -4.65 -1.10
N ALA A 15 0.32 -4.73 -1.38
CA ALA A 15 1.20 -3.57 -1.48
C ALA A 15 0.75 -2.61 -2.58
N PHE A 16 0.38 -3.13 -3.76
CA PHE A 16 -0.18 -2.33 -4.84
C PHE A 16 -1.44 -1.57 -4.41
N ARG A 17 -2.41 -2.25 -3.78
CA ARG A 17 -3.66 -1.61 -3.33
C ARG A 17 -3.38 -0.54 -2.29
N LEU A 18 -2.58 -0.84 -1.28
CA LEU A 18 -2.29 0.11 -0.20
C LEU A 18 -1.52 1.33 -0.73
N THR A 19 -0.58 1.13 -1.66
CA THR A 19 0.12 2.22 -2.33
C THR A 19 -0.84 3.14 -3.05
N ARG A 20 -1.74 2.60 -3.90
CA ARG A 20 -2.76 3.43 -4.58
C ARG A 20 -3.69 4.14 -3.60
N VAL A 21 -4.10 3.47 -2.50
CA VAL A 21 -4.92 4.11 -1.46
C VAL A 21 -4.26 5.36 -0.92
N ILE A 22 -2.96 5.31 -0.64
CA ILE A 22 -2.21 6.45 -0.10
C ILE A 22 -2.03 7.54 -1.16
N THR A 23 -1.64 7.19 -2.38
CA THR A 23 -1.17 8.15 -3.38
C THR A 23 -2.28 8.74 -4.25
N THR A 24 -3.24 7.92 -4.69
CA THR A 24 -4.16 8.28 -5.79
C THR A 24 -5.64 8.13 -5.44
N ASP A 25 -6.00 7.29 -4.47
CA ASP A 25 -7.39 7.02 -4.13
C ASP A 25 -8.06 8.25 -3.49
N THR A 26 -9.33 8.46 -3.82
CA THR A 26 -10.16 9.58 -3.33
C THR A 26 -10.52 9.42 -1.87
N ILE A 27 -10.54 8.19 -1.35
CA ILE A 27 -10.79 7.90 0.07
C ILE A 27 -9.76 8.62 0.96
N PHE A 28 -8.51 8.71 0.50
CA PHE A 28 -7.41 9.31 1.25
C PHE A 28 -7.15 10.78 0.90
N GLU A 29 -7.93 11.34 -0.04
CA GLU A 29 -7.84 12.73 -0.48
C GLU A 29 -7.96 13.77 0.66
N PRO A 30 -8.94 13.70 1.59
CA PRO A 30 -9.03 14.70 2.67
C PRO A 30 -7.85 14.65 3.64
N VAL A 31 -7.24 13.47 3.82
CA VAL A 31 -6.03 13.32 4.64
C VAL A 31 -4.83 13.88 3.89
N ARG A 32 -4.70 13.58 2.60
CA ARG A 32 -3.64 14.08 1.73
C ARG A 32 -3.64 15.60 1.62
N GLU A 33 -4.81 16.22 1.47
CA GLU A 33 -4.93 17.68 1.47
C GLU A 33 -4.53 18.32 2.80
N ARG A 34 -4.91 17.72 3.94
CA ARG A 34 -4.48 18.19 5.26
C ARG A 34 -2.97 18.09 5.42
N ILE A 35 -2.36 17.00 4.94
CA ILE A 35 -0.91 16.83 4.95
C ILE A 35 -0.26 17.88 4.07
N TRP A 36 -0.76 18.13 2.85
CA TRP A 36 -0.20 19.15 1.95
C TRP A 36 -0.27 20.57 2.51
N LYS A 37 -1.35 20.92 3.23
CA LYS A 37 -1.45 22.21 3.93
C LYS A 37 -0.35 22.40 4.98
N LYS A 38 0.14 21.32 5.58
CA LYS A 38 1.16 21.35 6.64
C LYS A 38 2.58 21.07 6.12
N PHE A 39 2.69 20.25 5.09
CA PHE A 39 3.94 19.80 4.46
C PHE A 39 3.76 19.84 2.94
N PRO A 40 4.13 20.95 2.28
CA PRO A 40 4.02 21.07 0.84
C PRO A 40 4.93 20.04 0.14
N ALA A 41 4.55 19.64 -1.08
CA ALA A 41 5.28 18.63 -1.86
C ALA A 41 6.74 19.00 -2.20
N SER A 42 7.14 20.27 -1.99
CA SER A 42 8.52 20.74 -2.12
C SER A 42 9.43 20.28 -0.96
N HIS A 43 8.85 19.86 0.18
CA HIS A 43 9.57 19.22 1.27
C HIS A 43 9.61 17.70 1.05
N GLY A 44 10.75 17.05 1.32
CA GLY A 44 10.93 15.61 1.08
C GLY A 44 9.87 14.70 1.71
N PHE A 45 9.27 15.12 2.83
CA PHE A 45 8.15 14.40 3.47
C PHE A 45 6.84 14.44 2.68
N GLY A 46 6.55 15.54 1.96
CA GLY A 46 5.40 15.62 1.08
C GLY A 46 5.57 14.77 -0.19
N TYR A 47 6.81 14.68 -0.69
CA TYR A 47 7.17 13.85 -1.85
C TYR A 47 7.03 12.34 -1.57
N LEU A 48 7.31 11.92 -0.34
CA LEU A 48 7.20 10.51 0.08
C LEU A 48 5.80 9.93 -0.06
N ILE A 49 4.75 10.75 0.07
CA ILE A 49 3.34 10.32 0.07
C ILE A 49 2.69 10.51 -1.30
N THR A 50 3.30 11.28 -2.20
CA THR A 50 2.79 11.54 -3.55
C THR A 50 3.49 10.73 -4.62
N CYS A 51 4.70 10.23 -4.35
CA CYS A 51 5.41 9.36 -5.26
C CYS A 51 4.98 7.89 -5.07
N ASP A 52 4.39 7.30 -6.11
CA ASP A 52 3.98 5.88 -6.12
C ASP A 52 5.14 4.94 -5.84
N TRP A 53 6.33 5.26 -6.36
CA TRP A 53 7.51 4.41 -6.20
C TRP A 53 8.05 4.46 -4.76
N CYS A 54 8.14 5.66 -4.18
CA CYS A 54 8.59 5.82 -2.80
C CYS A 54 7.58 5.19 -1.85
N THR A 55 6.30 5.54 -1.98
CA THR A 55 5.23 4.96 -1.15
C THR A 55 5.24 3.44 -1.28
N GLY A 56 5.36 2.91 -2.50
CA GLY A 56 5.45 1.47 -2.76
C GLY A 56 6.61 0.81 -2.03
N PHE A 57 7.81 1.40 -2.05
CA PHE A 57 8.97 0.88 -1.31
C PHE A 57 8.72 0.77 0.20
N TYR A 58 8.20 1.84 0.83
CA TYR A 58 7.90 1.82 2.27
C TYR A 58 6.75 0.88 2.63
N VAL A 59 5.72 0.80 1.77
CA VAL A 59 4.61 -0.14 1.91
C VAL A 59 5.12 -1.59 1.81
N SER A 60 6.01 -1.90 0.87
CA SER A 60 6.62 -3.22 0.76
C SER A 60 7.44 -3.58 2.00
N ILE A 61 8.21 -2.63 2.56
CA ILE A 61 8.92 -2.85 3.83
C ILE A 61 7.93 -3.18 4.94
N LEU A 62 6.83 -2.43 5.06
CA LEU A 62 5.79 -2.68 6.06
C LEU A 62 5.25 -4.11 5.96
N PHE A 63 4.95 -4.59 4.76
CA PHE A 63 4.44 -5.96 4.55
C PHE A 63 5.48 -7.03 4.85
N VAL A 64 6.75 -6.82 4.46
CA VAL A 64 7.85 -7.76 4.75
C VAL A 64 8.10 -7.84 6.25
N VAL A 65 8.19 -6.70 6.94
CA VAL A 65 8.36 -6.66 8.40
C VAL A 65 7.14 -7.29 9.09
N GLY A 66 5.93 -7.01 8.63
CA GLY A 66 4.70 -7.65 9.13
C GLY A 66 4.73 -9.17 8.98
N PHE A 67 5.18 -9.67 7.83
CA PHE A 67 5.36 -11.11 7.60
C PHE A 67 6.37 -11.74 8.58
N LEU A 68 7.46 -11.04 8.89
CA LEU A 68 8.50 -11.54 9.81
C LEU A 68 8.06 -11.53 11.29
N LEU A 69 7.33 -10.49 11.71
CA LEU A 69 6.96 -10.31 13.12
C LEU A 69 5.62 -10.98 13.49
N VAL A 70 4.62 -10.88 12.61
CA VAL A 70 3.23 -11.30 12.87
C VAL A 70 2.61 -11.97 11.63
N PRO A 71 3.16 -13.10 11.16
CA PRO A 71 2.86 -13.68 9.84
C PRO A 71 1.38 -13.96 9.60
N VAL A 72 0.64 -14.46 10.61
CA VAL A 72 -0.79 -14.79 10.47
C VAL A 72 -1.63 -13.53 10.26
N ILE A 73 -1.39 -12.48 11.04
CA ILE A 73 -2.12 -11.21 10.95
C ILE A 73 -1.78 -10.52 9.63
N ALA A 74 -0.49 -10.45 9.29
CA ALA A 74 -0.02 -9.87 8.04
C ALA A 74 -0.64 -10.57 6.82
N TYR A 75 -0.75 -11.90 6.84
CA TYR A 75 -1.38 -12.65 5.77
C TYR A 75 -2.87 -12.33 5.63
N VAL A 76 -3.63 -12.36 6.72
CA VAL A 76 -5.07 -12.07 6.69
C VAL A 76 -5.35 -10.65 6.18
N VAL A 77 -4.60 -9.66 6.68
CA VAL A 77 -4.73 -8.26 6.22
C VAL A 77 -4.35 -8.13 4.75
N SER A 78 -3.25 -8.74 4.32
CA SER A 78 -2.81 -8.71 2.93
C SER A 78 -3.81 -9.38 2.00
N LEU A 79 -4.43 -10.47 2.43
CA LEU A 79 -5.44 -11.18 1.64
C LEU A 79 -6.65 -10.27 1.35
N VAL A 80 -7.15 -9.54 2.35
CA VAL A 80 -8.26 -8.59 2.17
C VAL A 80 -7.89 -7.49 1.17
N LEU A 81 -6.69 -6.91 1.31
CA LEU A 81 -6.21 -5.86 0.41
C LEU A 81 -5.96 -6.39 -1.01
N SER A 82 -5.42 -7.60 -1.15
CA SER A 82 -5.18 -8.27 -2.42
C SER A 82 -6.48 -8.54 -3.16
N ILE A 83 -7.51 -9.05 -2.47
CA ILE A 83 -8.83 -9.28 -3.08
C ILE A 83 -9.43 -7.96 -3.57
N SER A 84 -9.35 -6.89 -2.77
CA SER A 84 -9.78 -5.56 -3.20
C SER A 84 -9.00 -5.06 -4.43
N ALA A 85 -7.70 -5.33 -4.51
CA ALA A 85 -6.86 -4.99 -5.66
C ALA A 85 -7.36 -5.67 -6.93
N VAL A 86 -7.59 -6.99 -6.87
CA VAL A 86 -8.05 -7.80 -8.00
C VAL A 86 -9.42 -7.33 -8.47
N ILE A 87 -10.35 -7.06 -7.56
CA ILE A 87 -11.67 -6.54 -7.91
C ILE A 87 -11.56 -5.21 -8.66
N GLY A 88 -10.72 -4.28 -8.20
CA GLY A 88 -10.50 -3.00 -8.87
C GLY A 88 -9.95 -3.19 -10.30
N LEU A 89 -8.88 -3.99 -10.42
CA LEU A 89 -8.25 -4.30 -11.71
C LEU A 89 -9.22 -4.96 -12.69
N LEU A 90 -10.06 -5.89 -12.23
CA LEU A 90 -11.07 -6.56 -13.07
C LEU A 90 -12.24 -5.63 -13.43
N ALA A 91 -12.60 -4.68 -12.56
CA ALA A 91 -13.62 -3.69 -12.84
C ALA A 91 -13.18 -2.60 -13.84
N GLY A 92 -11.93 -2.63 -14.30
CA GLY A 92 -11.39 -1.67 -15.28
C GLY A 92 -11.18 -0.26 -14.73
N ARG A 93 -10.97 -0.11 -13.42
CA ARG A 93 -10.68 1.16 -12.72
C ARG A 93 -9.38 1.05 -11.90
#